data_AF-A0A7V9JVP8-F1
#
_entry.id   AF-A0A7V9JVP8-F1
#
_cell.length_a   1.000
_cell.length_b   1.000
_cell.length_c   1.000
_cell.angle_alpha   90.00
_cell.angle_beta   90.00
_cell.angle_gamma   90.00
#
_symmetry.space_group_name_H-M   'P 1'
#
loop_
_entity.id
_entity.type
_entity.pdbx_description
1 polymer ?
#
loop_
_entity_poly.entity_id
_entity_poly.type
_entity_poly.pdbx_seq_one_letter_code
_entity_poly.pdbx_strand_id
1 'polypeptide(L)'
;MVDDLQGTAHQVYGGLADPTYLIDADGRVSFYNMWTHAPTLHEAIEELLNQGGRGVVKGGTHRMPHLLATITDGWKGLRRGFPQSAVELELSAPGMASGPWLGYQLRSLLAPLTLRGKPLPPAVKFGLAVGTGALFALGMWALTRRGDNRNSGR
;
A
#
# COMPACT_ATOMS: atom_id res chain seq x y z
N MET A 1 -4.27 -18.41 5.25
CA MET A 1 -3.51 -17.96 6.44
C MET A 1 -4.51 -17.33 7.39
N VAL A 2 -4.40 -17.56 8.70
CA VAL A 2 -5.19 -16.81 9.71
C VAL A 2 -4.24 -15.76 10.26
N ASP A 3 -4.64 -14.49 10.23
CA ASP A 3 -3.81 -13.35 10.64
C ASP A 3 -4.54 -12.51 11.69
N ASP A 4 -3.79 -11.68 12.41
CA ASP A 4 -4.34 -10.75 13.39
C ASP A 4 -4.87 -9.45 12.74
N LEU A 5 -5.56 -8.63 13.54
CA LEU A 5 -6.11 -7.35 13.06
C LEU A 5 -5.03 -6.32 12.68
N GLN A 6 -3.77 -6.53 13.06
CA GLN A 6 -2.64 -5.69 12.66
C GLN A 6 -1.99 -6.20 11.36
N GLY A 7 -2.41 -7.38 10.87
CA GLY A 7 -1.87 -8.01 9.68
C GLY A 7 -0.42 -8.45 9.84
N THR A 8 0.00 -8.87 11.04
CA THR A 8 1.41 -9.16 11.34
C THR A 8 2.01 -10.21 10.41
N ALA A 9 1.28 -11.29 10.12
CA ALA A 9 1.76 -12.31 9.20
C ALA A 9 1.73 -11.81 7.74
N HIS A 10 0.74 -10.99 7.37
CA HIS A 10 0.63 -10.38 6.06
C HIS A 10 1.75 -9.38 5.78
N GLN A 11 2.23 -8.63 6.77
CA GLN A 11 3.40 -7.74 6.62
C GLN A 11 4.68 -8.49 6.24
N VAL A 12 4.76 -9.79 6.55
CA VAL A 12 5.92 -10.65 6.23
C VAL A 12 5.84 -11.23 4.82
N TYR A 13 4.63 -11.46 4.28
CA TYR A 13 4.40 -12.19 3.02
C TYR A 13 3.64 -11.39 1.94
N GLY A 14 3.22 -10.15 2.23
CA GLY A 14 2.23 -9.36 1.49
C GLY A 14 2.71 -8.73 0.18
N GLY A 15 3.17 -9.54 -0.77
CA GLY A 15 3.55 -9.10 -2.12
C GLY A 15 2.65 -9.60 -3.24
N LEU A 16 1.70 -10.49 -2.96
CA LEU A 16 0.83 -11.11 -3.95
C LEU A 16 -0.64 -10.89 -3.59
N ALA A 17 -1.54 -11.11 -4.57
CA ALA A 17 -2.97 -11.12 -4.32
C ALA A 17 -3.28 -12.13 -3.21
N ASP A 18 -3.73 -11.61 -2.07
CA ASP A 18 -4.08 -12.36 -0.87
C ASP A 18 -5.53 -12.04 -0.55
N PRO A 19 -6.48 -12.87 -1.02
CA PRO A 19 -7.89 -12.60 -0.83
C PRO A 19 -8.31 -12.83 0.62
N THR A 20 -8.95 -11.83 1.24
CA THR A 20 -9.60 -11.94 2.55
C THR A 20 -11.11 -11.83 2.42
N TYR A 21 -11.83 -12.64 3.19
CA TYR A 21 -13.28 -12.63 3.30
C TYR A 21 -13.69 -12.24 4.72
N LEU A 22 -14.66 -11.34 4.84
CA LEU A 22 -15.34 -11.04 6.09
C LEU A 22 -16.69 -11.77 6.10
N ILE A 23 -16.94 -12.53 7.17
CA ILE A 23 -18.16 -13.31 7.33
C ILE A 23 -19.02 -12.66 8.43
N ASP A 24 -20.31 -12.45 8.17
CA ASP A 24 -21.26 -11.95 9.18
C ASP A 24 -21.68 -13.01 10.21
N ALA A 25 -22.45 -12.57 11.20
CA ALA A 25 -23.01 -13.41 12.25
C ALA A 25 -23.95 -14.52 11.73
N ASP A 26 -24.46 -14.41 10.49
CA ASP A 26 -25.34 -15.41 9.88
C ASP A 26 -24.56 -16.35 8.94
N GLY A 27 -23.22 -16.25 8.91
CA GLY A 27 -22.35 -17.10 8.11
C GLY A 27 -22.23 -16.69 6.63
N ARG A 28 -22.67 -15.48 6.26
CA ARG A 28 -22.63 -14.97 4.89
C ARG A 28 -21.41 -14.09 4.66
N VAL A 29 -20.95 -14.02 3.42
CA VAL A 29 -19.85 -13.11 3.05
C VAL A 29 -20.38 -11.67 3.01
N SER A 30 -19.88 -10.83 3.92
CA SER A 30 -20.20 -9.41 4.02
C SER A 30 -19.27 -8.53 3.20
N PHE A 31 -18.03 -8.98 3.00
CA PHE A 31 -17.01 -8.22 2.27
C PHE A 31 -15.92 -9.15 1.74
N TYR A 32 -15.47 -8.89 0.52
CA TYR A 32 -14.35 -9.56 -0.13
C TYR A 32 -13.27 -8.54 -0.47
N ASN A 33 -12.04 -8.80 -0.06
CA ASN A 33 -10.90 -7.98 -0.41
C ASN A 33 -9.87 -8.81 -1.18
N MET A 34 -9.69 -8.53 -2.47
CA MET A 34 -8.74 -9.25 -3.33
C MET A 34 -7.27 -9.02 -2.91
N TRP A 35 -6.98 -7.83 -2.37
CA TRP A 35 -5.65 -7.45 -1.90
C TRP A 35 -5.78 -7.06 -0.44
N THR A 36 -5.54 -8.03 0.44
CA THR A 36 -5.61 -7.82 1.89
C THR A 36 -4.88 -6.54 2.30
N HIS A 37 -5.59 -5.68 3.03
CA HIS A 37 -5.11 -4.38 3.45
C HIS A 37 -5.81 -4.00 4.75
N ALA A 38 -5.03 -3.99 5.83
CA ALA A 38 -5.54 -3.87 7.19
C ALA A 38 -6.43 -2.63 7.41
N PRO A 39 -6.08 -1.42 6.92
CA PRO A 39 -6.96 -0.25 7.07
C PRO A 39 -8.31 -0.39 6.38
N THR A 40 -8.37 -1.04 5.21
CA THR A 40 -9.64 -1.27 4.50
C THR A 40 -10.48 -2.32 5.24
N LEU A 41 -9.84 -3.36 5.76
CA LEU A 41 -10.51 -4.37 6.58
C LEU A 41 -11.02 -3.76 7.89
N HIS A 42 -10.26 -2.88 8.53
CA HIS A 42 -10.67 -2.18 9.74
C HIS A 42 -11.95 -1.37 9.50
N GLU A 43 -12.01 -0.57 8.43
CA GLU A 43 -13.23 0.18 8.06
C GLU A 43 -14.42 -0.76 7.77
N ALA A 44 -14.18 -1.89 7.09
CA ALA A 44 -15.23 -2.87 6.82
C ALA A 44 -15.77 -3.55 8.10
N ILE A 45 -14.87 -3.90 9.04
CA ILE A 45 -15.24 -4.49 10.32
C ILE A 45 -16.03 -3.48 11.16
N GLU A 46 -15.56 -2.23 11.27
CA GLU A 46 -16.29 -1.20 12.01
C GLU A 46 -17.69 -0.95 11.42
N GLU A 47 -17.81 -0.87 10.10
CA GLU A 47 -19.11 -0.74 9.44
C GLU A 47 -20.02 -1.94 9.73
N LEU A 48 -19.48 -3.17 9.71
CA LEU A 48 -20.25 -4.38 9.98
C LEU A 48 -20.74 -4.41 11.43
N LEU A 49 -19.87 -4.05 12.38
CA LEU A 49 -20.22 -3.96 13.79
C LEU A 49 -21.29 -2.89 14.04
N ASN A 50 -21.19 -1.73 13.37
CA ASN A 50 -22.19 -0.66 13.46
C ASN A 50 -23.56 -1.07 12.88
N GLN A 51 -23.59 -2.04 11.97
CA GLN A 51 -24.81 -2.64 11.42
C GLN A 51 -25.33 -3.83 12.26
N GLY A 52 -24.77 -4.06 13.44
CA GLY A 52 -25.18 -5.17 14.31
C GLY A 52 -24.61 -6.53 13.89
N GLY A 53 -23.49 -6.53 13.16
CA GLY A 53 -22.76 -7.74 12.77
C GLY A 53 -23.35 -8.46 11.56
N ARG A 54 -24.20 -7.81 10.76
CA ARG A 54 -24.93 -8.40 9.62
C ARG A 54 -24.94 -7.50 8.41
N GLY A 55 -24.99 -8.13 7.22
CA GLY A 55 -25.17 -7.43 5.96
C GLY A 55 -23.87 -7.17 5.20
N VAL A 56 -24.00 -6.54 4.03
CA VAL A 56 -22.88 -6.22 3.14
C VAL A 56 -22.33 -4.84 3.48
N VAL A 57 -21.01 -4.73 3.58
CA VAL A 57 -20.32 -3.48 3.98
C VAL A 57 -19.36 -3.01 2.90
N LYS A 58 -19.06 -1.71 2.85
CA LYS A 58 -18.07 -1.12 1.92
C LYS A 58 -18.32 -1.49 0.43
N GLY A 59 -19.56 -1.72 0.04
CA GLY A 59 -19.90 -2.16 -1.32
C GLY A 59 -19.55 -3.62 -1.64
N GLY A 60 -19.21 -4.42 -0.64
CA GLY A 60 -19.06 -5.88 -0.71
C GLY A 60 -17.78 -6.39 -1.36
N THR A 61 -17.08 -5.58 -2.15
CA THR A 61 -15.84 -6.00 -2.82
C THR A 61 -14.84 -4.87 -2.97
N HIS A 62 -13.59 -5.13 -2.60
CA HIS A 62 -12.45 -4.25 -2.82
C HIS A 62 -11.37 -4.95 -3.65
N ARG A 63 -10.94 -4.34 -4.76
CA ARG A 63 -9.99 -4.93 -5.72
C ARG A 63 -8.73 -4.11 -5.94
N MET A 64 -8.59 -2.97 -5.25
CA MET A 64 -7.46 -2.08 -5.48
C MET A 64 -6.18 -2.70 -4.89
N PRO A 65 -5.09 -2.81 -5.68
CA PRO A 65 -3.79 -3.25 -5.16
C PRO A 65 -3.23 -2.26 -4.12
N HIS A 66 -2.64 -2.78 -3.04
CA HIS A 66 -2.07 -1.98 -1.95
C HIS A 66 -0.56 -2.21 -1.80
N LEU A 67 0.19 -1.77 -2.80
CA LEU A 67 1.62 -2.11 -2.97
C LEU A 67 2.57 -1.38 -2.01
N LEU A 68 2.13 -0.33 -1.32
CA LEU A 68 3.02 0.48 -0.48
C LEU A 68 3.58 -0.30 0.71
N ALA A 69 2.78 -1.19 1.31
CA ALA A 69 3.26 -2.08 2.37
C ALA A 69 4.34 -3.05 1.83
N THR A 70 4.12 -3.58 0.62
CA THR A 70 5.09 -4.41 -0.11
C THR A 70 6.39 -3.67 -0.39
N ILE A 71 6.32 -2.40 -0.80
CA ILE A 71 7.52 -1.58 -1.02
C ILE A 71 8.27 -1.37 0.29
N THR A 72 7.58 -1.13 1.40
CA THR A 72 8.22 -0.85 2.70
C THR A 72 8.87 -2.09 3.34
N ASP A 73 8.22 -3.25 3.31
CA ASP A 73 8.69 -4.44 4.06
C ASP A 73 8.99 -5.67 3.19
N GLY A 74 8.63 -5.65 1.89
CA GLY A 74 8.74 -6.79 0.98
C GLY A 74 10.18 -7.24 0.69
N TRP A 75 11.18 -6.38 0.90
CA TRP A 75 12.59 -6.77 0.78
C TRP A 75 12.98 -7.93 1.71
N LYS A 76 12.35 -8.03 2.90
CA LYS A 76 12.62 -9.15 3.82
C LYS A 76 12.30 -10.50 3.18
N GLY A 77 11.23 -10.56 2.38
CA GLY A 77 10.84 -11.75 1.63
C GLY A 77 11.85 -12.06 0.53
N LEU A 78 12.21 -11.06 -0.28
CA LEU A 78 13.21 -11.21 -1.35
C LEU A 78 14.58 -11.65 -0.83
N ARG A 79 15.04 -11.10 0.30
CA ARG A 79 16.34 -11.43 0.92
C ARG A 79 16.43 -12.87 1.44
N ARG A 80 15.30 -13.54 1.67
CA ARG A 80 15.28 -14.97 2.04
C ARG A 80 15.51 -15.89 0.84
N GLY A 81 15.25 -15.41 -0.38
CA GLY A 81 15.57 -16.13 -1.61
C GLY A 81 17.05 -16.06 -1.96
N PHE A 82 17.42 -16.70 -3.07
CA PHE A 82 18.77 -16.58 -3.62
C PHE A 82 19.00 -15.16 -4.16
N PRO A 83 20.20 -14.56 -3.98
CA PRO A 83 20.53 -13.25 -4.54
C PRO A 83 20.27 -13.14 -6.05
N GLN A 84 20.46 -14.24 -6.78
CA GLN A 84 20.16 -14.37 -8.21
C GLN A 84 18.69 -14.06 -8.51
N SER A 85 17.76 -14.48 -7.66
CA SER A 85 16.32 -14.23 -7.84
C SER A 85 15.98 -12.74 -7.81
N ALA A 86 16.69 -11.93 -7.02
CA ALA A 86 16.48 -10.48 -7.01
C ALA A 86 17.00 -9.82 -8.31
N VAL A 87 18.12 -10.29 -8.85
CA VAL A 87 18.65 -9.82 -10.14
C VAL A 87 17.72 -10.21 -11.28
N GLU A 88 17.30 -11.47 -11.34
CA GLU A 88 16.37 -11.96 -12.35
C GLU A 88 15.00 -11.25 -12.28
N LEU A 89 14.52 -10.96 -11.07
CA LEU A 89 13.31 -10.19 -10.87
C LEU A 89 13.46 -8.75 -11.40
N GLU A 90 14.59 -8.10 -11.14
CA GLU A 90 14.83 -6.74 -11.66
C GLU A 90 14.97 -6.73 -13.19
N LEU A 91 15.59 -7.76 -13.77
CA LEU A 91 15.74 -7.88 -15.23
C LEU A 91 14.41 -8.18 -15.93
N SER A 92 13.55 -9.00 -15.32
CA SER A 92 12.25 -9.36 -15.88
C SER A 92 11.16 -8.31 -15.60
N ALA A 93 11.24 -7.62 -14.46
CA ALA A 93 10.32 -6.59 -14.04
C ALA A 93 11.07 -5.44 -13.32
N PRO A 94 11.55 -4.44 -14.08
CA PRO A 94 12.31 -3.31 -13.52
C PRO A 94 11.57 -2.63 -12.37
N GLY A 95 12.29 -2.37 -11.27
CA GLY A 95 11.74 -1.77 -10.05
C GLY A 95 11.23 -2.78 -9.01
N MET A 96 11.01 -4.04 -9.37
CA MET A 96 10.39 -5.03 -8.48
C MET A 96 11.34 -5.62 -7.43
N ALA A 97 12.67 -5.47 -7.61
CA ALA A 97 13.65 -5.76 -6.55
C ALA A 97 14.22 -4.48 -5.95
N SER A 98 14.57 -3.50 -6.79
CA SER A 98 15.16 -2.23 -6.37
C SER A 98 14.20 -1.36 -5.55
N GLY A 99 12.90 -1.35 -5.89
CA GLY A 99 11.86 -0.61 -5.18
C GLY A 99 11.67 -1.07 -3.74
N PRO A 100 11.37 -2.36 -3.49
CA PRO A 100 11.31 -2.89 -2.13
C PRO A 100 12.63 -2.76 -1.36
N TRP A 101 13.78 -2.92 -2.01
CA TRP A 101 15.08 -2.69 -1.37
C TRP A 101 15.18 -1.26 -0.84
N LEU A 102 14.89 -0.26 -1.67
CA LEU A 102 14.92 1.16 -1.29
C LEU A 102 13.89 1.46 -0.20
N GLY A 103 12.67 0.97 -0.37
CA GLY A 103 11.60 1.15 0.62
C GLY A 103 11.97 0.56 1.99
N TYR A 104 12.66 -0.57 2.00
CA TYR A 104 13.19 -1.17 3.22
C TYR A 104 14.29 -0.34 3.88
N GLN A 105 15.18 0.30 3.11
CA GLN A 105 16.15 1.25 3.67
C GLN A 105 15.46 2.47 4.30
N LEU A 106 14.35 2.92 3.72
CA LEU A 106 13.53 4.04 4.22
C LEU A 106 12.43 3.60 5.19
N ARG A 107 12.46 2.35 5.67
CA ARG A 107 11.40 1.75 6.48
C ARG A 107 11.06 2.58 7.72
N SER A 108 12.04 3.17 8.39
CA SER A 108 11.79 3.99 9.59
C SER A 108 10.86 5.18 9.32
N LEU A 109 10.89 5.71 8.10
CA LEU A 109 10.03 6.81 7.64
C LEU A 109 8.72 6.29 7.06
N LEU A 110 8.76 5.19 6.32
CA LEU A 110 7.60 4.67 5.58
C LEU A 110 6.67 3.81 6.45
N ALA A 111 7.21 3.06 7.42
CA ALA A 111 6.43 2.10 8.21
C ALA A 111 5.25 2.73 8.97
N PRO A 112 5.37 3.90 9.63
CA PRO A 112 4.24 4.52 10.32
C PRO A 112 3.06 4.86 9.38
N LEU A 113 3.36 5.10 8.10
CA LEU A 113 2.37 5.41 7.09
C LEU A 113 1.85 4.16 6.39
N THR A 114 2.71 3.20 6.10
CA THR A 114 2.39 2.08 5.19
C THR A 114 2.05 0.78 5.92
N LEU A 115 2.59 0.56 7.12
CA LEU A 115 2.40 -0.65 7.93
C LEU A 115 1.50 -0.35 9.13
N ARG A 116 0.27 0.08 8.85
CA ARG A 116 -0.71 0.48 9.86
C ARG A 116 -1.95 -0.40 9.79
N GLY A 117 -2.51 -0.77 10.95
CA GLY A 117 -3.79 -1.48 11.02
C GLY A 117 -5.01 -0.57 10.82
N LYS A 118 -4.88 0.72 11.16
CA LYS A 118 -5.98 1.69 11.12
C LYS A 118 -5.87 2.65 9.93
N PRO A 119 -6.98 3.16 9.40
CA PRO A 119 -6.95 4.21 8.39
C PRO A 119 -6.32 5.49 8.95
N LEU A 120 -5.66 6.25 8.07
CA LEU A 120 -5.17 7.58 8.47
C LEU A 120 -6.35 8.49 8.82
N PRO A 121 -6.19 9.35 9.84
CA PRO A 121 -7.13 10.43 10.08
C PRO A 121 -7.30 11.29 8.82
N PRO A 122 -8.51 11.80 8.55
CA PRO A 122 -8.78 12.64 7.37
C PRO A 122 -7.80 13.82 7.23
N ALA A 123 -7.42 14.45 8.35
CA ALA A 123 -6.46 15.55 8.36
C ALA A 123 -5.08 15.15 7.81
N VAL A 124 -4.59 13.94 8.14
CA VAL A 124 -3.30 13.46 7.64
C VAL A 124 -3.39 13.08 6.17
N LYS A 125 -4.50 12.48 5.73
CA LYS A 125 -4.76 12.20 4.31
C LYS A 125 -4.74 13.50 3.49
N PHE A 126 -5.40 14.54 3.98
CA PHE A 126 -5.45 15.85 3.33
C PHE A 126 -4.07 16.52 3.29
N GLY A 127 -3.35 16.52 4.41
CA GLY A 127 -2.00 17.08 4.48
C GLY A 127 -1.02 16.40 3.50
N LEU A 128 -1.08 15.06 3.40
CA LEU A 128 -0.28 14.32 2.42
C LEU A 128 -0.67 14.69 0.99
N ALA A 129 -1.97 14.72 0.66
CA ALA A 129 -2.45 15.05 -0.68
C ALA A 129 -1.96 16.44 -1.14
N VAL A 130 -2.11 17.45 -0.28
CA VAL A 130 -1.63 18.82 -0.54
C VAL A 130 -0.10 18.86 -0.69
N GLY A 131 0.63 18.18 0.21
CA GLY A 131 2.09 18.11 0.16
C GLY A 131 2.62 17.50 -1.15
N THR A 132 2.04 16.37 -1.60
CA THR A 132 2.39 15.77 -2.89
C THR A 132 2.03 16.66 -4.07
N GLY A 133 0.88 17.33 -4.04
CA GLY A 133 0.48 18.27 -5.09
C GLY A 133 1.46 19.44 -5.22
N ALA A 134 1.90 20.00 -4.10
CA ALA A 134 2.87 21.09 -4.07
C ALA A 134 4.25 20.68 -4.62
N LEU A 135 4.74 19.48 -4.25
CA LEU A 135 6.01 18.96 -4.77
C LEU A 135 5.93 18.70 -6.28
N PHE A 136 4.81 18.18 -6.77
CA PHE A 136 4.60 17.95 -8.20
C PHE A 136 4.58 19.26 -8.98
N ALA A 137 3.88 20.27 -8.46
CA ALA A 137 3.84 21.62 -9.05
C ALA A 137 5.23 22.28 -9.07
N LEU A 138 5.99 22.16 -7.97
CA LEU A 138 7.37 22.68 -7.89
C LEU A 138 8.32 21.97 -8.86
N GLY A 139 8.21 20.64 -9.00
CA GLY A 139 9.00 19.87 -9.96
C GLY A 139 8.69 20.25 -11.41
N MET A 140 7.41 20.38 -11.75
CA MET A 140 6.96 20.86 -13.06
C MET A 140 7.46 22.28 -13.34
N TRP A 141 7.36 23.19 -12.37
CA TRP A 141 7.85 24.56 -12.50
C TRP A 141 9.37 24.65 -12.65
N ALA A 142 10.13 23.80 -11.93
CA ALA A 142 11.58 23.73 -12.08
C ALA A 142 12.00 23.18 -13.46
N LEU A 143 11.24 22.23 -14.00
CA LEU A 143 11.47 21.68 -15.35
C LEU A 143 11.17 22.70 -16.45
N THR A 144 10.07 23.46 -16.35
CA THR A 144 9.74 24.49 -17.33
C THR A 144 10.74 25.65 -17.32
N ARG A 145 11.21 26.10 -16.14
CA ARG A 145 12.28 27.11 -16.05
C ARG A 145 13.62 26.67 -16.64
N ARG A 146 13.94 25.37 -16.58
CA ARG A 146 15.18 24.82 -17.13
C ARG A 146 15.15 24.70 -18.66
N GLY A 147 13.95 24.65 -19.25
CA GLY A 147 13.73 24.69 -20.70
C GLY A 147 13.98 26.08 -21.29
N ASP A 148 13.53 27.15 -20.61
CA ASP A 148 13.71 28.53 -21.07
C ASP A 148 15.19 28.96 -21.15
N ASN A 149 16.00 28.58 -20.16
CA ASN A 149 17.42 28.93 -20.13
C ASN A 149 18.28 28.22 -21.20
N ARG A 150 17.74 27.25 -21.95
CA ARG A 150 18.45 26.62 -23.08
C ARG A 150 18.18 27.30 -24.43
N ASN A 151 17.14 28.14 -24.53
CA ASN A 151 16.75 28.83 -25.77
C ASN A 151 17.26 30.27 -25.89
N SER A 152 17.86 30.85 -24.84
CA SER A 152 18.39 32.23 -24.85
C SER A 152 19.86 32.35 -25.26
N GLY A 153 20.50 31.25 -25.67
CA GLY A 153 21.92 31.21 -26.08
C GLY A 153 22.17 30.92 -27.56
N ARG A 154 21.19 31.19 -28.45
CA ARG A 154 21.36 31.13 -29.90
C ARG A 154 21.20 32.50 -30.53
#